data_AF-K2AGC4-F1
#
_entry.id   AF-K2AGC4-F1
#
_cell.length_a   1.000
_cell.length_b   1.000
_cell.length_c   1.000
_cell.angle_alpha   90.00
_cell.angle_beta   90.00
_cell.angle_gamma   90.00
#
_symmetry.space_group_name_H-M   'P 1'
#
loop_
_entity.id
_entity.type
_entity.pdbx_description
1 polymer ?
#
loop_
_entity_poly.entity_id
_entity_poly.type
_entity_poly.pdbx_seq_one_letter_code
_entity_poly.pdbx_strand_id
1 'polypeptide(L)' 'MYRYAIRAATEHNLDLVNACNTMAQDIVESLTEFEFTKYLRTKFDQAKQAAHKLEYVVYEVSLRSK' A
#
# COMPACT_ATOMS: atom_id res chain seq x y z
N MET A 1 -5.59 -0.22 5.05
CA MET A 1 -4.19 -0.70 5.00
C MET A 1 -3.18 0.41 5.28
N TYR A 2 -3.11 1.50 4.50
CA TYR A 2 -2.12 2.57 4.71
C TYR A 2 -1.96 3.08 6.16
N ARG A 3 -3.06 3.54 6.80
CA ARG A 3 -3.02 4.00 8.20
C ARG A 3 -2.56 2.93 9.19
N TYR A 4 -2.87 1.66 8.90
CA TYR A 4 -2.49 0.54 9.75
C TYR A 4 -1.00 0.24 9.62
N ALA A 5 -0.46 0.30 8.40
CA ALA A 5 0.98 0.20 8.14
C ALA A 5 1.76 1.33 8.82
N ILE A 6 1.27 2.57 8.81
CA ILE A 6 1.91 3.68 9.55
C ILE A 6 1.98 3.35 11.04
N ARG A 7 0.89 2.86 11.64
CA ARG A 7 0.88 2.48 13.05
C ARG A 7 1.88 1.36 13.34
N ALA A 8 1.89 0.31 12.51
CA ALA A 8 2.86 -0.77 12.64
C ALA A 8 4.32 -0.27 12.53
N ALA A 9 4.59 0.69 11.63
CA ALA A 9 5.88 1.34 11.51
C ALA A 9 6.27 2.12 12.77
N THR A 10 5.32 2.83 13.41
CA THR A 10 5.59 3.49 14.69
C THR A 10 5.94 2.50 15.81
N GLU A 11 5.34 1.30 15.77
CA GLU A 11 5.60 0.20 16.69
C GLU A 11 6.83 -0.64 16.30
N HIS A 12 7.61 -0.23 15.29
CA HIS A 12 8.79 -0.93 14.75
C HIS A 12 8.50 -2.37 14.26
N ASN A 13 7.24 -2.67 13.94
CA ASN A 13 6.85 -3.96 13.42
C ASN A 13 7.00 -4.00 11.90
N LEU A 14 8.22 -4.25 11.44
CA LEU A 14 8.58 -4.23 10.01
C LEU A 14 7.88 -5.33 9.21
N ASP A 15 7.72 -6.50 9.81
CA ASP A 15 7.05 -7.64 9.17
C ASP A 15 5.61 -7.29 8.80
N LEU A 16 4.91 -6.63 9.71
CA LEU A 16 3.53 -6.20 9.48
C LEU A 16 3.43 -5.07 8.45
N VAL A 17 4.40 -4.15 8.40
CA VAL A 17 4.49 -3.09 7.38
C VAL A 17 4.67 -3.73 6.00
N ASN A 18 5.57 -4.70 5.87
CA ASN A 18 5.81 -5.43 4.63
C ASN A 18 4.58 -6.24 4.20
N ALA A 19 3.94 -6.94 5.14
CA ALA A 19 2.71 -7.69 4.87
C ALA A 19 1.58 -6.78 4.36
N CYS A 20 1.43 -5.58 4.95
CA CYS A 20 0.46 -4.60 4.47
C CYS A 20 0.77 -4.10 3.05
N ASN A 21 2.06 -3.97 2.71
CA ASN A 21 2.48 -3.56 1.38
C ASN A 21 2.19 -4.64 0.35
N THR A 22 2.59 -5.88 0.61
CA THR A 22 2.31 -7.02 -0.27
C THR A 22 0.81 -7.16 -0.52
N MET A 23 -0.02 -7.20 0.53
CA MET A 23 -1.47 -7.29 0.35
C MET A 23 -2.05 -6.12 -0.45
N ALA A 24 -1.55 -4.90 -0.26
CA ALA A 24 -2.03 -3.73 -1.01
C ALA A 24 -1.66 -3.82 -2.50
N GLN A 25 -0.48 -4.34 -2.82
CA GLN A 25 -0.04 -4.56 -4.20
C GLN A 25 -0.84 -5.68 -4.86
N ASP A 26 -1.02 -6.82 -4.19
CA ASP A 26 -1.79 -7.95 -4.71
C ASP A 26 -3.24 -7.53 -5.04
N ILE A 27 -3.85 -6.70 -4.19
CA ILE A 27 -5.18 -6.13 -4.45
C ILE A 27 -5.16 -5.23 -5.68
N VAL A 28 -4.18 -4.32 -5.80
CA VAL A 28 -4.10 -3.40 -6.95
C VAL A 28 -3.83 -4.16 -8.24
N GLU A 29 -2.95 -5.16 -8.21
CA GLU A 29 -2.67 -6.04 -9.34
C GLU A 29 -3.93 -6.79 -9.78
N SER A 30 -4.65 -7.42 -8.84
CA SER A 30 -5.93 -8.05 -9.12
C SER A 30 -6.93 -7.05 -9.73
N LEU A 31 -6.96 -5.81 -9.26
CA LEU A 31 -7.83 -4.77 -9.81
C LEU A 31 -7.43 -4.36 -11.24
N THR A 32 -6.16 -4.49 -11.65
CA THR A 32 -5.74 -4.13 -13.02
C THR A 32 -6.32 -5.04 -14.10
N GLU A 33 -6.77 -6.24 -13.74
CA GLU A 33 -7.41 -7.19 -14.65
C GLU A 33 -8.82 -6.75 -15.09
N PHE A 34 -9.39 -5.74 -14.42
CA PHE A 34 -10.75 -5.28 -14.66
C PHE A 34 -10.80 -4.02 -15.54
N GLU A 35 -11.77 -3.99 -16.46
CA GLU A 35 -12.14 -2.78 -17.20
C GLU A 35 -13.04 -1.87 -16.35
N PHE A 36 -12.49 -0.76 -15.85
CA PHE A 36 -13.23 0.21 -15.05
C PHE A 36 -13.80 1.35 -15.89
N THR A 37 -15.10 1.62 -15.73
CA THR A 37 -15.74 2.80 -16.32
C THR A 37 -15.95 3.92 -15.29
N LYS A 38 -15.78 5.18 -15.72
CA LYS A 38 -16.13 6.41 -14.99
C LYS A 38 -15.72 6.37 -13.50
N TYR A 39 -16.72 6.27 -12.60
CA TYR A 39 -16.54 6.35 -11.14
C TYR A 39 -15.65 5.25 -10.58
N LEU A 40 -15.76 4.03 -11.11
CA LEU A 40 -14.95 2.89 -10.65
C LEU A 40 -13.47 3.10 -11.01
N ARG A 41 -13.18 3.75 -12.14
CA ARG A 41 -11.80 4.09 -12.52
C ARG A 41 -11.19 5.06 -11.52
N THR A 42 -11.94 6.08 -11.10
CA THR A 42 -11.49 7.02 -10.07
C THR A 42 -11.20 6.31 -8.74
N LYS A 43 -11.98 5.29 -8.37
CA LYS A 43 -11.72 4.48 -7.16
C LYS A 43 -10.50 3.59 -7.30
N PHE A 44 -10.28 3.01 -8.48
CA PHE A 44 -9.05 2.28 -8.78
C PHE A 44 -7.82 3.19 -8.68
N ASP A 45 -7.87 4.38 -9.28
CA ASP A 45 -6.75 5.33 -9.21
C ASP A 45 -6.47 5.78 -7.76
N GLN A 46 -7.51 5.94 -6.93
CA GLN A 46 -7.37 6.18 -5.49
C GLN A 46 -6.69 5.01 -4.76
N ALA A 47 -7.05 3.76 -5.09
CA ALA A 47 -6.43 2.57 -4.51
C ALA A 47 -4.94 2.46 -4.90
N LYS A 48 -4.63 2.67 -6.19
CA LYS A 48 -3.26 2.71 -6.69
C LYS A 48 -2.42 3.77 -5.99
N GLN A 49 -2.97 4.97 -5.80
CA GLN A 49 -2.28 6.04 -5.07
C GLN A 49 -2.05 5.67 -3.59
N ALA A 50 -2.99 4.98 -2.95
CA ALA A 50 -2.84 4.53 -1.57
C ALA A 50 -1.78 3.43 -1.41
N ALA A 51 -1.69 2.49 -2.36
CA ALA A 51 -0.65 1.46 -2.39
C ALA A 51 0.75 2.09 -2.56
N HIS A 52 0.88 3.05 -3.47
CA HIS A 52 2.13 3.77 -3.67
C HIS A 52 2.61 4.54 -2.43
N LYS A 53 1.69 5.15 -1.68
CA LYS A 53 2.03 5.78 -0.38
C LYS A 53 2.56 4.77 0.63
N LEU A 54 2.13 3.52 0.54
CA LEU A 54 2.56 2.44 1.44
C LEU A 54 3.97 1.96 1.08
N GLU A 55 4.32 1.91 -0.20
CA GLU A 55 5.70 1.68 -0.67
C GLU A 55 6.67 2.73 -0.11
N TYR A 56 6.27 4.01 -0.14
CA TYR A 56 7.07 5.08 0.46
C TYR A 56 7.31 4.86 1.96
N VAL A 57 6.32 4.36 2.69
CA VAL A 57 6.49 4.03 4.12
C VAL A 57 7.48 2.89 4.30
N VAL A 58 7.37 1.82 3.51
CA VAL A 58 8.34 0.70 3.53
C VAL A 58 9.75 1.20 3.25
N TYR A 59 9.90 2.05 2.23
CA TYR A 59 11.19 2.65 1.85
C TYR A 59 11.80 3.46 3.00
N GLU A 60 11.05 4.42 3.56
CA GLU A 60 11.51 5.27 4.66
C GLU A 60 11.94 4.45 5.89
N VAL A 61 11.16 3.42 6.23
CA VAL A 61 11.46 2.56 7.37
C VAL A 61 12.70 1.71 7.11
N SER A 62 12.86 1.19 5.88
CA SER A 62 14.05 0.43 5.48
C SER A 62 15.34 1.26 5.53
N LEU A 63 15.27 2.54 5.17
CA LEU A 63 16.41 3.46 5.23
C LEU A 63 16.86 3.74 6.66
N ARG A 64 15.91 3.83 7.60
CA ARG A 64 16.17 4.14 9.02
C ARG A 64 16.63 2.93 9.84
N SER A 65 16.40 1.72 9.35
CA SER A 65 16.82 0.47 10.00
C SER A 65 18.30 0.12 9.75
N LYS A 66 19.04 0.95 9.00
CA LYS A 66 20.47 0.81 8.71
C LYS A 66 21.29 1.77 9.56
#